data_AF-A0A932T5Q0-F1
#
_entry.id   AF-A0A932T5Q0-F1
#
_cell.length_a   1.000
_cell.length_b   1.000
_cell.length_c   1.000
_cell.angle_alpha   90.00
_cell.angle_beta   90.00
_cell.angle_gamma   90.00
#
_symmetry.space_group_name_H-M   'P 1'
#
loop_
_entity.id
_entity.type
_entity.pdbx_description
1 polymer ?
#
loop_
_entity_poly.entity_id
_entity_poly.type
_entity_poly.pdbx_seq_one_letter_code
_entity_poly.pdbx_strand_id
1 'polypeptide(L)'
;MYNSGQKIIRKDINMFTKIPSNNCLKDYIDIIQSDFFLIGPVVAFIWKNDAMWSIETLSKNIKNHFGYSDELFLSGRLDYASIIHPDDIQRVVGEVKEACEWQKTSFNHQLYRIKDVADNYQWVKDSTAIIYDDNGKITHFMGYIVSVNEEIKANSELTKLLQSQKEELQTIFDTTKDGIAVLDLETNFKKVNKAYCDITGFSEDELLATSCVALTHPDDIEKTTTKVIDLFQYGHIDSYEKRCVVKDKIINASLSITMFPDGKHMLVSMK
;
A
#
# COMPACT_ATOMS: atom_id res chain seq x y z
N MET A 1 -14.83 -30.34 36.19
CA MET A 1 -14.23 -29.00 36.24
C MET A 1 -14.32 -28.40 34.84
N TYR A 2 -14.62 -27.10 34.77
CA TYR A 2 -14.66 -26.23 33.58
C TYR A 2 -15.77 -26.47 32.54
N ASN A 3 -16.90 -25.76 32.73
CA ASN A 3 -17.50 -24.94 31.68
C ASN A 3 -18.60 -24.03 32.25
N SER A 4 -18.19 -22.90 32.82
CA SER A 4 -19.08 -21.80 33.19
C SER A 4 -18.26 -20.51 33.24
N GLY A 5 -17.97 -19.93 32.07
CA GLY A 5 -17.07 -18.77 32.00
C GLY A 5 -17.05 -17.97 30.69
N GLN A 6 -18.06 -18.09 29.82
CA GLN A 6 -18.16 -17.23 28.63
C GLN A 6 -19.60 -16.79 28.41
N LYS A 7 -20.06 -15.86 29.25
CA LYS A 7 -21.34 -15.17 29.00
C LYS A 7 -21.39 -13.76 29.58
N ILE A 8 -20.30 -12.99 29.53
CA ILE A 8 -20.31 -11.58 29.97
C ILE A 8 -19.33 -10.72 29.16
N ILE A 9 -19.32 -10.75 27.82
CA ILE A 9 -18.71 -9.65 27.03
C ILE A 9 -19.38 -9.60 25.65
N ARG A 10 -20.60 -9.06 25.52
CA ARG A 10 -21.18 -8.75 24.19
C ARG A 10 -22.33 -7.75 24.16
N LYS A 11 -22.57 -6.96 25.22
CA LYS A 11 -23.68 -6.00 25.25
C LYS A 11 -23.34 -4.53 25.05
N ASP A 12 -22.06 -4.12 25.08
CA ASP A 12 -21.72 -2.69 25.10
C ASP A 12 -20.88 -2.17 23.92
N ILE A 13 -20.90 -2.85 22.76
CA ILE A 13 -20.27 -2.35 21.52
C ILE A 13 -21.25 -1.50 20.67
N ASN A 14 -22.44 -1.20 21.19
CA ASN A 14 -23.42 -0.31 20.55
C ASN A 14 -23.39 1.15 21.06
N MET A 15 -22.39 1.55 21.85
CA MET A 15 -22.26 2.95 22.30
C MET A 15 -21.74 3.91 21.21
N PHE A 16 -21.20 3.41 20.09
CA PHE A 16 -20.62 4.24 19.03
C PHE A 16 -21.44 4.29 17.72
N THR A 17 -22.64 3.70 17.68
CA THR A 17 -23.46 3.64 16.45
C THR A 17 -24.59 4.67 16.38
N LYS A 18 -24.78 5.48 17.43
CA LYS A 18 -25.68 6.65 17.36
C LYS A 18 -24.84 7.88 17.08
N ILE A 19 -25.04 8.45 15.89
CA ILE A 19 -24.59 9.81 15.56
C ILE A 19 -25.09 10.74 16.66
N PRO A 20 -24.25 11.66 17.18
CA PRO A 20 -24.65 12.55 18.27
C PRO A 20 -25.92 13.30 17.89
N SER A 21 -26.90 13.34 18.80
CA SER A 21 -27.93 14.37 18.74
C SER A 21 -27.38 15.65 19.37
N ASN A 22 -27.97 16.79 19.02
CA ASN A 22 -27.58 18.13 19.48
C ASN A 22 -27.45 18.21 21.03
N ASN A 23 -28.16 17.36 21.78
CA ASN A 23 -28.17 17.34 23.25
C ASN A 23 -26.90 16.76 23.90
N CYS A 24 -25.95 16.16 23.15
CA CYS A 24 -24.71 15.57 23.68
C CYS A 24 -23.43 16.31 23.23
N LEU A 25 -23.54 17.39 22.44
CA LEU A 25 -22.40 18.16 21.93
C LEU A 25 -21.40 18.59 23.01
N LYS A 26 -21.89 18.96 24.19
CA LYS A 26 -21.06 19.39 25.31
C LYS A 26 -20.06 18.31 25.75
N ASP A 27 -20.48 17.05 25.80
CA ASP A 27 -19.61 15.94 26.20
C ASP A 27 -18.47 15.74 25.18
N TYR A 28 -18.77 15.90 23.89
CA TYR A 28 -17.76 15.82 22.82
C TYR A 28 -16.80 17.01 22.86
N ILE A 29 -17.29 18.21 23.15
CA ILE A 29 -16.44 19.39 23.34
C ILE A 29 -15.43 19.13 24.46
N ASP A 30 -15.90 18.64 25.60
CA ASP A 30 -15.04 18.32 26.75
C ASP A 30 -14.00 17.25 26.39
N ILE A 31 -14.38 16.21 25.62
CA ILE A 31 -13.45 15.18 25.13
C ILE A 31 -12.39 15.78 24.18
N ILE A 32 -12.80 16.60 23.23
CA ILE A 32 -11.90 17.22 22.24
C ILE A 32 -10.91 18.19 22.91
N GLN A 33 -11.34 18.89 23.95
CA GLN A 33 -10.51 19.81 24.72
C GLN A 33 -9.65 19.13 25.79
N SER A 34 -9.91 17.85 26.06
CA SER A 34 -9.14 17.06 27.03
C SER A 34 -7.70 16.81 26.55
N ASP A 35 -6.85 16.43 27.50
CA ASP A 35 -5.45 16.15 27.23
C ASP A 35 -5.23 14.88 26.38
N PHE A 36 -6.28 14.11 26.11
CA PHE A 36 -6.24 12.88 25.30
C PHE A 36 -5.61 13.12 23.91
N PHE A 37 -5.91 14.26 23.29
CA PHE A 37 -5.40 14.58 21.95
C PHE A 37 -4.01 15.22 21.95
N LEU A 38 -3.43 15.59 23.10
CA LEU A 38 -2.18 16.37 23.12
C LEU A 38 -0.98 15.70 22.46
N ILE A 39 -0.91 14.36 22.56
CA ILE A 39 0.25 13.56 22.10
C ILE A 39 -0.05 12.90 20.74
N GLY A 40 -1.32 12.60 20.45
CA GLY A 40 -1.71 11.86 19.26
C GLY A 40 -1.64 12.69 17.97
N PRO A 41 -1.60 12.03 16.79
CA PRO A 41 -1.57 12.67 15.48
C PRO A 41 -2.93 13.22 15.03
N VAL A 42 -3.98 12.97 15.83
CA VAL A 42 -5.37 13.27 15.51
C VAL A 42 -5.73 14.65 16.01
N VAL A 43 -6.03 15.56 15.10
CA VAL A 43 -6.63 16.86 15.45
C VAL A 43 -8.14 16.74 15.29
N ALA A 44 -8.88 16.80 16.38
CA ALA A 44 -10.33 16.67 16.39
C ALA A 44 -11.01 18.04 16.38
N PHE A 45 -12.17 18.14 15.72
CA PHE A 45 -12.88 19.40 15.56
C PHE A 45 -14.41 19.23 15.65
N ILE A 46 -15.08 20.34 15.95
CA ILE A 46 -16.50 20.54 15.70
C ILE A 46 -16.68 21.87 14.96
N TRP A 47 -17.32 21.82 13.80
CA TRP A 47 -17.68 22.98 13.00
C TRP A 47 -19.18 23.23 13.06
N LYS A 48 -19.58 24.50 13.07
CA LYS A 48 -20.96 24.91 12.90
C LYS A 48 -21.33 24.87 11.43
N ASN A 49 -22.53 24.39 11.13
CA ASN A 49 -23.10 24.50 9.80
C ASN A 49 -23.67 25.92 9.58
N ASP A 50 -22.79 26.91 9.57
CA ASP A 50 -23.07 28.30 9.22
C ASP A 50 -22.35 28.70 7.92
N ALA A 51 -22.57 29.93 7.45
CA ALA A 51 -22.00 30.40 6.19
C ALA A 51 -20.46 30.51 6.21
N MET A 52 -19.85 30.53 7.39
CA MET A 52 -18.41 30.72 7.60
C MET A 52 -17.70 29.44 8.08
N TRP A 53 -18.43 28.33 8.23
CA TRP A 53 -17.96 27.11 8.89
C TRP A 53 -17.19 27.38 10.17
N SER A 54 -17.79 28.19 11.05
CA SER A 54 -17.12 28.59 12.28
C SER A 54 -16.76 27.37 13.14
N ILE A 55 -15.55 27.40 13.71
CA ILE A 55 -15.05 26.31 14.55
C ILE A 55 -15.60 26.50 15.97
N GLU A 56 -16.41 25.55 16.43
CA GLU A 56 -16.93 25.54 17.79
C GLU A 56 -15.92 24.99 18.80
N THR A 57 -15.20 23.93 18.43
CA THR A 57 -14.09 23.41 19.22
C THR A 57 -13.04 22.78 18.33
N LEU A 58 -11.81 22.78 18.83
CA LEU A 58 -10.64 22.22 18.17
C LEU A 58 -9.68 21.68 19.23
N SER A 59 -9.09 20.51 19.00
CA SER A 59 -8.09 19.97 19.92
C SER A 59 -6.80 20.79 19.89
N LYS A 60 -6.19 20.96 21.07
CA LYS A 60 -5.01 21.83 21.27
C LYS A 60 -3.74 21.38 20.53
N ASN A 61 -3.68 20.12 20.11
CA ASN A 61 -2.55 19.57 19.36
C ASN A 61 -2.47 20.08 17.90
N ILE A 62 -3.45 20.87 17.41
CA ILE A 62 -3.30 21.62 16.16
C ILE A 62 -2.01 22.43 16.11
N LYS A 63 -1.56 22.96 17.26
CA LYS A 63 -0.29 23.69 17.39
C LYS A 63 0.91 22.80 17.13
N ASN A 64 0.87 21.55 17.57
CA ASN A 64 1.98 20.61 17.41
C ASN A 64 2.11 20.13 15.96
N HIS A 65 0.98 19.98 15.26
CA HIS A 65 0.94 19.41 13.91
C HIS A 65 1.00 20.44 12.78
N PHE A 66 0.40 21.62 12.99
CA PHE A 66 0.26 22.66 11.97
C PHE A 66 0.74 24.04 12.43
N GLY A 67 1.24 24.16 13.66
CA GLY A 67 1.82 25.39 14.20
C GLY A 67 0.84 26.48 14.61
N TYR A 68 -0.45 26.33 14.28
CA TYR A 68 -1.48 27.31 14.66
C TYR A 68 -1.90 27.18 16.11
N SER A 69 -2.19 28.30 16.75
CA SER A 69 -2.99 28.29 17.97
C SER A 69 -4.45 28.05 17.62
N ASP A 70 -5.08 27.15 18.36
CA ASP A 70 -6.52 26.90 18.35
C ASP A 70 -7.34 28.17 18.56
N GLU A 71 -6.87 29.10 19.41
CA GLU A 71 -7.51 30.40 19.65
C GLU A 71 -7.75 31.22 18.36
N LEU A 72 -6.89 31.08 17.35
CA LEU A 72 -7.07 31.80 16.06
C LEU A 72 -8.33 31.34 15.34
N PHE A 73 -8.61 30.04 15.38
CA PHE A 73 -9.81 29.46 14.78
C PHE A 73 -11.05 29.74 15.62
N LEU A 74 -10.96 29.54 16.94
CA LEU A 74 -12.08 29.75 17.86
C LEU A 74 -12.54 31.22 17.93
N SER A 75 -11.62 32.16 17.73
CA SER A 75 -11.93 33.59 17.65
C SER A 75 -12.40 34.07 16.28
N GLY A 76 -12.39 33.19 15.26
CA GLY A 76 -12.71 33.55 13.87
C GLY A 76 -11.65 34.44 13.20
N ARG A 77 -10.46 34.59 13.80
CA ARG A 77 -9.34 35.34 13.19
C ARG A 77 -8.70 34.59 12.03
N LEU A 78 -8.84 33.27 12.00
CA LEU A 78 -8.39 32.41 10.92
C LEU A 78 -9.53 31.47 10.52
N ASP A 79 -9.88 31.51 9.24
CA ASP A 79 -10.84 30.60 8.64
C ASP A 79 -10.13 29.32 8.19
N TYR A 80 -10.71 28.16 8.49
CA TYR A 80 -10.17 26.87 8.04
C TYR A 80 -10.15 26.77 6.52
N ALA A 81 -11.17 27.29 5.82
CA ALA A 81 -11.21 27.26 4.36
C ALA A 81 -10.04 28.05 3.73
N SER A 82 -9.50 29.05 4.45
CA SER A 82 -8.37 29.86 3.98
C SER A 82 -7.02 29.15 4.02
N ILE A 83 -6.90 28.07 4.80
CA ILE A 83 -5.67 27.27 4.87
C ILE A 83 -5.72 26.04 3.98
N ILE A 84 -6.86 25.72 3.36
CA ILE A 84 -6.96 24.65 2.36
C ILE A 84 -6.27 25.11 1.07
N HIS A 85 -5.56 24.18 0.41
CA HIS A 85 -4.91 24.48 -0.85
C HIS A 85 -5.92 24.94 -1.94
N PRO A 86 -5.61 25.98 -2.74
CA PRO A 86 -6.54 26.52 -3.75
C PRO A 86 -7.10 25.50 -4.74
N ASP A 87 -6.30 24.52 -5.17
CA ASP A 87 -6.77 23.45 -6.07
C ASP A 87 -7.75 22.47 -5.40
N ASP A 88 -7.71 22.36 -4.06
CA ASP A 88 -8.44 21.34 -3.32
C ASP A 88 -9.78 21.89 -2.77
N ILE A 89 -9.86 23.20 -2.49
CA ILE A 89 -11.01 23.82 -1.80
C ILE A 89 -12.35 23.58 -2.52
N GLN A 90 -12.39 23.71 -3.84
CA GLN A 90 -13.65 23.51 -4.59
C GLN A 90 -14.15 22.07 -4.48
N ARG A 91 -13.23 21.09 -4.52
CA ARG A 91 -13.56 19.68 -4.32
C ARG A 91 -14.02 19.41 -2.90
N VAL A 92 -13.30 19.89 -1.89
CA VAL A 92 -13.66 19.73 -0.48
C VAL A 92 -15.07 20.27 -0.19
N VAL A 93 -15.37 21.48 -0.67
CA VAL A 93 -16.71 22.08 -0.54
C VAL A 93 -17.78 21.25 -1.26
N GLY A 94 -17.46 20.72 -2.45
CA GLY A 94 -18.33 19.82 -3.18
C GLY A 94 -18.65 18.54 -2.42
N GLU A 95 -17.65 17.92 -1.78
CA GLU A 95 -17.81 16.71 -0.98
C GLU A 95 -18.72 16.94 0.24
N VAL A 96 -18.56 18.07 0.94
CA VAL A 96 -19.46 18.44 2.06
C VAL A 96 -20.89 18.63 1.54
N LYS A 97 -21.06 19.39 0.45
CA LYS A 97 -22.36 19.68 -0.13
C LYS A 97 -23.08 18.40 -0.56
N GLU A 98 -22.40 17.51 -1.26
CA GLU A 98 -22.93 16.20 -1.63
C GLU A 98 -23.33 15.40 -0.39
N ALA A 99 -22.48 15.33 0.63
CA ALA A 99 -22.81 14.60 1.86
C ALA A 99 -24.08 15.14 2.54
N CYS A 100 -24.27 16.47 2.54
CA CYS A 100 -25.47 17.12 3.06
C CYS A 100 -26.71 16.81 2.21
N GLU A 101 -26.62 16.93 0.89
CA GLU A 101 -27.72 16.67 -0.05
C GLU A 101 -28.22 15.22 0.03
N TRP A 102 -27.29 14.29 0.19
CA TRP A 102 -27.57 12.86 0.32
C TRP A 102 -27.94 12.43 1.74
N GLN A 103 -28.05 13.38 2.69
CA GLN A 103 -28.36 13.14 4.10
C GLN A 103 -27.48 12.05 4.72
N LYS A 104 -26.18 12.06 4.39
CA LYS A 104 -25.22 11.10 4.93
C LYS A 104 -25.06 11.32 6.43
N THR A 105 -24.64 10.27 7.13
CA THR A 105 -24.35 10.33 8.58
C THR A 105 -22.88 10.63 8.84
N SER A 106 -22.01 10.21 7.92
CA SER A 106 -20.60 10.53 7.88
C SER A 106 -20.04 10.36 6.47
N PHE A 107 -18.86 10.91 6.24
CA PHE A 107 -18.11 10.79 5.00
C PHE A 107 -16.62 11.01 5.25
N ASN A 108 -15.81 10.59 4.28
CA ASN A 108 -14.38 10.87 4.26
C ASN A 108 -14.09 11.74 3.06
N HIS A 109 -13.26 12.76 3.26
CA HIS A 109 -12.73 13.52 2.16
C HIS A 109 -11.69 12.70 1.40
N GLN A 110 -11.56 12.91 0.09
CA GLN A 110 -10.30 12.54 -0.56
C GLN A 110 -9.20 13.39 0.04
N LEU A 111 -7.98 12.83 0.15
CA LEU A 111 -6.83 13.54 0.71
C LEU A 111 -6.74 14.94 0.10
N TYR A 112 -6.60 15.95 0.94
CA TYR A 112 -6.44 17.34 0.53
C TYR A 112 -5.31 17.96 1.32
N ARG A 113 -4.84 19.11 0.85
CA ARG A 113 -3.72 19.80 1.46
C ARG A 113 -4.22 20.95 2.32
N ILE A 114 -3.67 21.05 3.52
CA ILE A 114 -3.78 22.25 4.35
C ILE A 114 -2.41 22.84 4.62
N LYS A 115 -2.40 24.15 4.80
CA LYS A 115 -1.21 24.97 4.96
C LYS A 115 -0.91 25.15 6.43
N ASP A 116 0.33 24.89 6.86
CA ASP A 116 0.78 25.20 8.21
C ASP A 116 1.15 26.68 8.38
N VAL A 117 1.46 27.09 9.63
CA VAL A 117 1.85 28.47 9.95
C VAL A 117 3.14 28.93 9.25
N ALA A 118 3.95 27.99 8.76
CA ALA A 118 5.18 28.25 8.03
C ALA A 118 4.97 28.24 6.50
N ASP A 119 3.71 28.29 6.04
CA ASP A 119 3.30 28.35 4.64
C ASP A 119 3.60 27.05 3.85
N ASN A 120 3.84 25.93 4.53
CA ASN A 120 4.03 24.63 3.88
C ASN A 120 2.73 23.84 3.82
N TYR A 121 2.53 23.11 2.73
CA TYR A 121 1.36 22.25 2.56
C TYR A 121 1.60 20.84 3.09
N GLN A 122 0.63 20.34 3.85
CA GLN A 122 0.57 18.98 4.35
C GLN A 122 -0.69 18.30 3.84
N TRP A 123 -0.55 17.06 3.37
CA TRP A 123 -1.67 16.20 3.04
C TRP A 123 -2.35 15.75 4.33
N VAL A 124 -3.67 15.89 4.36
CA VAL A 124 -4.49 15.45 5.48
C VAL A 124 -5.53 14.45 5.03
N LYS A 125 -5.77 13.48 5.90
CA LYS A 125 -6.96 12.64 5.89
C LYS A 125 -7.98 13.27 6.83
N ASP A 126 -9.21 13.41 6.36
CA ASP A 126 -10.32 13.98 7.11
C ASP A 126 -11.51 13.02 7.11
N SER A 127 -12.02 12.74 8.29
CA SER A 127 -13.21 11.92 8.51
C SER A 127 -14.22 12.74 9.30
N THR A 128 -15.38 12.97 8.69
CA THR A 128 -16.39 13.90 9.22
C THR A 128 -17.72 13.18 9.42
N ALA A 129 -18.29 13.31 10.61
CA ALA A 129 -19.67 12.96 10.95
C ALA A 129 -20.57 14.20 10.85
N ILE A 130 -21.80 14.00 10.40
CA ILE A 130 -22.80 15.06 10.24
C ILE A 130 -23.77 15.01 11.43
N ILE A 131 -23.93 16.12 12.14
CA ILE A 131 -24.76 16.22 13.34
C ILE A 131 -26.08 16.88 12.99
N TYR A 132 -27.17 16.17 13.24
CA TYR A 132 -28.54 16.62 13.00
C TYR A 132 -29.23 17.00 14.31
N ASP A 133 -30.10 18.00 14.26
CA ASP A 133 -31.06 18.25 15.34
C ASP A 133 -32.26 17.30 15.27
N ASP A 134 -33.14 17.40 16.27
CA ASP A 134 -34.35 16.57 16.36
C ASP A 134 -35.35 16.82 15.19
N ASN A 135 -35.17 17.90 14.44
CA ASN A 135 -35.98 18.23 13.26
C ASN A 135 -35.32 17.76 11.95
N GLY A 136 -34.18 17.08 12.02
CA GLY A 136 -33.44 16.61 10.84
C GLY A 136 -32.64 17.69 10.13
N LYS A 137 -32.40 18.85 10.75
CA LYS A 137 -31.54 19.90 10.21
C LYS A 137 -30.09 19.66 10.61
N ILE A 138 -29.17 19.81 9.65
CA ILE A 138 -27.72 19.76 9.92
C ILE A 138 -27.33 20.98 10.75
N THR A 139 -26.76 20.74 11.92
CA THR A 139 -26.31 21.78 12.85
C THR A 139 -24.79 21.90 12.92
N HIS A 140 -24.10 20.76 12.91
CA HIS A 140 -22.65 20.71 13.07
C HIS A 140 -22.02 19.60 12.23
N PHE A 141 -20.72 19.72 12.04
CA PHE A 141 -19.84 18.68 11.55
C PHE A 141 -18.83 18.35 12.63
N MET A 142 -18.65 17.08 12.94
CA MET A 142 -17.69 16.64 13.96
C MET A 142 -16.77 15.62 13.35
N GLY A 143 -15.47 15.80 13.49
CA GLY A 143 -14.52 14.95 12.81
C GLY A 143 -13.12 15.08 13.33
N TYR A 144 -12.20 14.54 12.54
CA TYR A 144 -10.79 14.69 12.80
C TYR A 144 -10.00 14.80 11.51
N ILE A 145 -8.86 15.47 11.61
CA ILE A 145 -7.83 15.50 10.57
C ILE A 145 -6.53 14.86 11.09
N VAL A 146 -5.83 14.15 10.22
CA VAL A 146 -4.51 13.57 10.48
C VAL A 146 -3.59 13.92 9.32
N SER A 147 -2.40 14.45 9.60
CA SER A 147 -1.36 14.61 8.59
C SER A 147 -0.86 13.24 8.14
N VAL A 148 -0.83 13.01 6.82
CA VAL A 148 -0.37 11.75 6.21
C VAL A 148 0.96 11.93 5.46
N ASN A 149 1.64 13.06 5.67
CA ASN A 149 2.91 13.34 4.99
C ASN A 149 4.00 12.31 5.29
N GLU A 150 4.13 11.87 6.54
CA GLU A 150 5.11 10.86 6.92
C GLU A 150 4.82 9.52 6.25
N GLU A 151 3.55 9.12 6.18
CA GLU A 151 3.12 7.90 5.50
C GLU A 151 3.38 7.98 3.98
N ILE A 152 3.02 9.10 3.35
CA ILE A 152 3.29 9.33 1.93
C ILE A 152 4.79 9.29 1.64
N LYS A 153 5.61 9.92 2.49
CA LYS A 153 7.06 9.94 2.34
C LYS A 153 7.65 8.54 2.50
N ALA A 154 7.27 7.81 3.54
CA ALA A 154 7.73 6.45 3.79
C ALA A 154 7.36 5.51 2.63
N ASN A 155 6.11 5.59 2.15
CA ASN A 155 5.65 4.79 1.00
C ASN A 155 6.40 5.13 -0.28
N SER A 156 6.67 6.42 -0.53
CA SER A 156 7.47 6.88 -1.67
C SER A 156 8.92 6.37 -1.58
N GLU A 157 9.55 6.45 -0.41
CA GLU A 157 10.93 5.97 -0.20
C GLU A 157 11.02 4.45 -0.38
N LEU A 158 10.06 3.70 0.17
CA LEU A 158 9.97 2.25 -0.02
C LEU A 158 9.79 1.89 -1.50
N THR A 159 8.92 2.60 -2.23
CA THR A 159 8.69 2.37 -3.66
C THR A 159 9.97 2.61 -4.47
N LYS A 160 10.70 3.69 -4.18
CA LYS A 160 11.99 3.99 -4.83
C LYS A 160 13.03 2.91 -4.54
N LEU A 161 13.11 2.43 -3.29
CA LEU A 161 14.02 1.37 -2.91
C LEU A 161 13.71 0.06 -3.65
N LEU A 162 12.44 -0.34 -3.71
CA LEU A 162 12.00 -1.53 -4.44
C LEU A 162 12.33 -1.43 -5.93
N GLN A 163 12.09 -0.27 -6.54
CA GLN A 163 12.40 -0.03 -7.94
C GLN A 163 13.92 -0.12 -8.19
N SER A 164 14.73 0.50 -7.34
CA SER A 164 16.21 0.45 -7.44
C SER A 164 16.74 -0.98 -7.31
N GLN A 165 16.23 -1.78 -6.37
CA GLN A 165 16.65 -3.18 -6.24
C GLN A 165 16.24 -4.02 -7.45
N LYS A 166 15.04 -3.79 -7.99
CA LYS A 166 14.58 -4.48 -9.20
C LYS A 166 15.46 -4.15 -10.40
N GLU A 167 15.83 -2.88 -10.58
CA GLU A 167 16.72 -2.43 -11.66
C GLU A 167 18.14 -3.00 -11.52
N GLU A 168 18.68 -3.05 -10.30
CA GLU A 168 19.96 -3.66 -10.01
C GLU A 168 19.97 -5.16 -10.34
N LEU A 169 18.98 -5.91 -9.85
CA LEU A 169 18.84 -7.34 -10.14
C LEU A 169 18.62 -7.62 -11.63
N GLN A 170 17.82 -6.78 -12.31
CA GLN A 170 17.62 -6.89 -13.75
C GLN A 170 18.92 -6.63 -14.51
N THR A 171 19.71 -5.64 -14.10
CA THR A 171 21.02 -5.34 -14.68
C THR A 171 21.98 -6.52 -14.51
N ILE A 172 22.06 -7.11 -13.31
CA ILE A 172 22.88 -8.30 -13.07
C ILE A 172 22.43 -9.47 -13.95
N PHE A 173 21.12 -9.70 -14.03
CA PHE A 173 20.53 -10.75 -14.84
C PHE A 173 20.87 -10.59 -16.32
N ASP A 174 20.77 -9.37 -16.87
CA ASP A 174 20.99 -9.10 -18.30
C ASP A 174 22.46 -9.00 -18.71
N THR A 175 23.37 -8.63 -17.78
CA THR A 175 24.79 -8.37 -18.09
C THR A 175 25.73 -9.52 -17.77
N THR A 176 25.27 -10.51 -16.99
CA THR A 176 26.05 -11.73 -16.73
C THR A 176 26.31 -12.51 -18.03
N LYS A 177 27.47 -13.16 -18.10
CA LYS A 177 27.88 -13.97 -19.26
C LYS A 177 27.32 -15.39 -19.22
N ASP A 178 26.94 -15.86 -18.04
CA ASP A 178 26.29 -17.15 -17.88
C ASP A 178 24.85 -17.02 -18.38
N GLY A 179 24.38 -18.04 -19.10
CA GLY A 179 22.97 -18.11 -19.48
C GLY A 179 22.14 -18.38 -18.24
N ILE A 180 21.26 -17.45 -17.88
CA ILE A 180 20.32 -17.62 -16.77
C ILE A 180 18.91 -17.78 -17.31
N ALA A 181 18.21 -18.80 -16.82
CA ALA A 181 16.81 -19.04 -17.11
C ALA A 181 16.02 -19.35 -15.83
N VAL A 182 14.76 -18.90 -15.78
CA VAL A 182 13.78 -19.32 -14.78
C VAL A 182 12.78 -20.23 -15.48
N LEU A 183 12.56 -21.41 -14.93
CA LEU A 183 11.64 -22.42 -15.45
C LEU A 183 10.50 -22.67 -14.45
N ASP A 184 9.33 -23.11 -14.93
CA ASP A 184 8.35 -23.79 -14.07
C ASP A 184 8.69 -25.27 -13.85
N LEU A 185 7.92 -25.95 -13.00
CA LEU A 185 8.11 -27.39 -12.70
C LEU A 185 7.95 -28.31 -13.92
N GLU A 186 7.30 -27.86 -14.98
CA GLU A 186 7.19 -28.58 -16.26
C GLU A 186 8.35 -28.27 -17.20
N THR A 187 9.35 -27.52 -16.72
CA THR A 187 10.56 -27.09 -17.43
C THR A 187 10.32 -26.07 -18.55
N ASN A 188 9.14 -25.44 -18.60
CA ASN A 188 8.86 -24.36 -19.54
C ASN A 188 9.59 -23.10 -19.10
N PHE A 189 10.17 -22.38 -20.06
CA PHE A 189 10.84 -21.12 -19.78
C PHE A 189 9.82 -20.05 -19.35
N LYS A 190 10.09 -19.38 -18.23
CA LYS A 190 9.34 -18.22 -17.73
C LYS A 190 10.11 -16.92 -17.85
N LYS A 191 11.44 -17.01 -17.84
CA LYS A 191 12.34 -15.88 -18.05
C LYS A 191 13.68 -16.39 -18.56
N VAL A 192 14.32 -15.66 -19.45
CA VAL A 192 15.69 -15.94 -19.90
C VAL A 192 16.46 -14.64 -19.99
N ASN A 193 17.76 -14.66 -19.70
CA ASN A 193 18.60 -13.50 -19.90
C ASN A 193 19.17 -13.46 -21.32
N LYS A 194 19.80 -12.33 -21.64
CA LYS A 194 20.47 -12.12 -22.92
C LYS A 194 21.53 -13.18 -23.22
N ALA A 195 22.35 -13.55 -22.23
CA ALA A 195 23.39 -14.55 -22.42
C ALA A 195 22.83 -15.94 -22.77
N TYR A 196 21.68 -16.35 -22.20
CA TYR A 196 21.04 -17.61 -22.56
C TYR A 196 20.61 -17.62 -24.03
N CYS A 197 20.04 -16.49 -24.49
CA CYS A 197 19.71 -16.28 -25.89
C CYS A 197 20.97 -16.32 -26.77
N ASP A 198 22.05 -15.66 -26.36
CA ASP A 198 23.30 -15.60 -27.13
C ASP A 198 24.00 -16.99 -27.23
N ILE A 199 23.99 -17.78 -26.14
CA ILE A 199 24.58 -19.14 -26.10
C ILE A 199 23.81 -20.10 -27.00
N THR A 200 22.48 -20.11 -26.87
CA THR A 200 21.61 -21.03 -27.62
C THR A 200 21.34 -20.54 -29.05
N GLY A 201 21.42 -19.24 -29.29
CA GLY A 201 21.05 -18.59 -30.54
C GLY A 201 19.55 -18.41 -30.73
N PHE A 202 18.69 -18.81 -29.78
CA PHE A 202 17.26 -18.54 -29.81
C PHE A 202 16.94 -17.15 -29.27
N SER A 203 15.86 -16.54 -29.77
CA SER A 203 15.28 -15.36 -29.16
C SER A 203 14.53 -15.70 -27.87
N GLU A 204 14.29 -14.70 -27.03
CA GLU A 204 13.50 -14.85 -25.80
C GLU A 204 12.11 -15.43 -26.10
N ASP A 205 11.40 -14.92 -27.10
CA ASP A 205 10.06 -15.40 -27.47
C ASP A 205 10.06 -16.87 -27.91
N GLU A 206 11.07 -17.30 -28.67
CA GLU A 206 11.24 -18.71 -29.06
C GLU A 206 11.51 -19.60 -27.85
N LEU A 207 12.32 -19.14 -26.89
CA LEU A 207 12.60 -19.86 -25.66
C LEU A 207 11.36 -19.95 -24.76
N LEU A 208 10.63 -18.86 -24.58
CA LEU A 208 9.38 -18.83 -23.79
C LEU A 208 8.27 -19.69 -24.40
N ALA A 209 8.31 -19.94 -25.71
CA ALA A 209 7.39 -20.84 -26.41
C ALA A 209 7.79 -22.33 -26.36
N THR A 210 8.91 -22.67 -25.73
CA THR A 210 9.42 -24.05 -25.63
C THR A 210 9.78 -24.44 -24.19
N SER A 211 10.32 -25.65 -24.00
CA SER A 211 10.78 -26.15 -22.72
C SER A 211 12.27 -26.49 -22.73
N CYS A 212 12.90 -26.43 -21.56
CA CYS A 212 14.33 -26.75 -21.41
C CYS A 212 14.62 -28.22 -21.74
N VAL A 213 13.66 -29.13 -21.50
CA VAL A 213 13.79 -30.54 -21.88
C VAL A 213 13.71 -30.72 -23.40
N ALA A 214 12.88 -29.94 -24.11
CA ALA A 214 12.80 -30.01 -25.57
C ALA A 214 14.12 -29.64 -26.28
N LEU A 215 14.97 -28.83 -25.62
CA LEU A 215 16.31 -28.49 -26.09
C LEU A 215 17.37 -29.54 -25.72
N THR A 216 17.01 -30.64 -25.05
CA THR A 216 17.96 -31.67 -24.60
C THR A 216 18.14 -32.74 -25.68
N HIS A 217 19.38 -33.18 -25.92
CA HIS A 217 19.67 -34.25 -26.85
C HIS A 217 18.95 -35.56 -26.44
N PRO A 218 18.37 -36.34 -27.37
CA PRO A 218 17.56 -37.53 -27.05
C PRO A 218 18.22 -38.50 -26.06
N ASP A 219 19.49 -38.81 -26.25
CA ASP A 219 20.29 -39.69 -25.37
C ASP A 219 20.41 -39.21 -23.91
N ASP A 220 20.25 -37.91 -23.67
CA ASP A 220 20.45 -37.28 -22.36
C ASP A 220 19.11 -36.98 -21.64
N ILE A 221 17.96 -37.22 -22.30
CA ILE A 221 16.62 -36.95 -21.73
C ILE A 221 16.37 -37.81 -20.49
N GLU A 222 16.61 -39.12 -20.54
CA GLU A 222 16.33 -40.03 -19.43
C GLU A 222 17.16 -39.69 -18.18
N LYS A 223 18.43 -39.30 -18.40
CA LYS A 223 19.33 -38.81 -17.34
C LYS A 223 18.84 -37.48 -16.76
N THR A 224 18.36 -36.57 -17.62
CA THR A 224 17.80 -35.27 -17.19
C THR A 224 16.55 -35.47 -16.33
N THR A 225 15.64 -36.36 -16.73
CA THR A 225 14.43 -36.67 -15.95
C THR A 225 14.76 -37.24 -14.58
N THR A 226 15.77 -38.10 -14.48
CA THR A 226 16.23 -38.62 -13.19
C THR A 226 16.81 -37.51 -12.30
N LYS A 227 17.54 -36.56 -12.89
CA LYS A 227 18.09 -35.40 -12.16
C LYS A 227 17.03 -34.47 -11.61
N VAL A 228 15.88 -34.34 -12.28
CA VAL A 228 14.74 -33.56 -11.74
C VAL A 228 14.28 -34.13 -10.40
N ILE A 229 14.32 -35.45 -10.19
CA ILE A 229 13.98 -36.08 -8.90
C ILE A 229 14.99 -35.66 -7.82
N ASP A 230 16.29 -35.66 -8.14
CA ASP A 230 17.34 -35.19 -7.23
C ASP A 230 17.09 -33.72 -6.82
N LEU A 231 16.67 -32.87 -7.76
CA LEU A 231 16.36 -31.46 -7.46
C LEU A 231 15.22 -31.32 -6.46
N PHE A 232 14.16 -32.13 -6.57
CA PHE A 232 13.06 -32.13 -5.60
C PHE A 232 13.50 -32.63 -4.21
N GLN A 233 14.47 -33.54 -4.16
CA GLN A 233 14.96 -34.10 -2.90
C GLN A 233 15.97 -33.18 -2.18
N TYR A 234 16.85 -32.51 -2.93
CA TYR A 234 17.99 -31.75 -2.38
C TYR A 234 17.86 -30.22 -2.56
N GLY A 235 16.89 -29.75 -3.34
CA GLY A 235 16.64 -28.34 -3.62
C GLY A 235 17.64 -27.67 -4.57
N HIS A 236 18.74 -28.34 -4.93
CA HIS A 236 19.75 -27.84 -5.86
C HIS A 236 20.51 -28.98 -6.55
N ILE A 237 21.11 -28.66 -7.70
CA ILE A 237 22.03 -29.48 -8.49
C ILE A 237 23.21 -28.58 -8.86
N ASP A 238 24.40 -28.89 -8.36
CA ASP A 238 25.58 -28.03 -8.53
C ASP A 238 26.18 -28.07 -9.93
N SER A 239 26.23 -29.25 -10.55
CA SER A 239 26.82 -29.41 -11.88
C SER A 239 26.21 -30.63 -12.58
N TYR A 240 25.62 -30.37 -13.73
CA TYR A 240 25.08 -31.37 -14.63
C TYR A 240 25.41 -30.99 -16.07
N GLU A 241 26.22 -31.81 -16.72
CA GLU A 241 26.54 -31.63 -18.14
C GLU A 241 25.54 -32.39 -19.01
N LYS A 242 25.02 -31.71 -20.04
CA LYS A 242 24.18 -32.34 -21.07
C LYS A 242 24.48 -31.77 -22.45
N ARG A 243 24.17 -32.54 -23.48
CA ARG A 243 24.14 -32.03 -24.85
C ARG A 243 22.81 -31.31 -25.08
N CYS A 244 22.87 -30.04 -25.46
CA CYS A 244 21.72 -29.25 -25.86
C CYS A 244 21.67 -29.18 -27.39
N VAL A 245 20.51 -29.48 -27.97
CA VAL A 245 20.22 -29.27 -29.39
C VAL A 245 19.75 -27.83 -29.54
N VAL A 246 20.54 -27.00 -30.20
CA VAL A 246 20.26 -25.57 -30.37
C VAL A 246 20.35 -25.20 -31.84
N LYS A 247 19.23 -24.75 -32.42
CA LYS A 247 19.08 -24.51 -33.87
C LYS A 247 19.73 -25.66 -34.67
N ASP A 248 20.76 -25.36 -35.47
CA ASP A 248 21.42 -26.33 -36.36
C ASP A 248 22.69 -26.97 -35.76
N LYS A 249 22.92 -26.85 -34.44
CA LYS A 249 24.12 -27.37 -33.76
C LYS A 249 23.81 -28.05 -32.44
N ILE A 250 24.73 -28.90 -31.99
CA ILE A 250 24.71 -29.49 -30.64
C ILE A 250 25.82 -28.81 -29.84
N ILE A 251 25.49 -28.30 -28.66
CA ILE A 251 26.46 -27.73 -27.71
C ILE A 251 26.50 -28.58 -26.44
N ASN A 252 27.66 -28.68 -25.81
CA ASN A 252 27.76 -29.19 -24.44
C ASN A 252 27.52 -28.03 -23.49
N ALA A 253 26.53 -28.17 -22.61
CA ALA A 253 26.18 -27.16 -21.62
C ALA A 253 26.43 -27.71 -20.22
N SER A 254 27.10 -26.92 -19.37
CA SER A 254 27.21 -27.20 -17.95
C SER A 254 26.11 -26.44 -17.21
N LEU A 255 25.22 -27.16 -16.54
CA LEU A 255 24.06 -26.61 -15.87
C LEU A 255 24.18 -26.71 -14.35
N SER A 256 23.80 -25.63 -13.68
CA SER A 256 23.46 -25.64 -12.25
C SER A 256 21.99 -25.29 -12.10
N ILE A 257 21.25 -26.04 -11.28
CA ILE A 257 19.80 -25.87 -11.11
C ILE A 257 19.50 -25.66 -9.63
N THR A 258 18.64 -24.71 -9.29
CA THR A 258 18.23 -24.45 -7.91
C THR A 258 16.74 -24.20 -7.84
N MET A 259 16.05 -24.82 -6.89
CA MET A 259 14.62 -24.59 -6.66
C MET A 259 14.42 -23.27 -5.93
N PHE A 260 13.48 -22.44 -6.38
CA PHE A 260 13.09 -21.24 -5.64
C PHE A 260 12.36 -21.64 -4.33
N PRO A 261 12.44 -20.81 -3.28
CA PRO A 261 11.73 -21.06 -2.01
C PRO A 261 10.20 -21.20 -2.16
N ASP A 262 9.62 -20.73 -3.27
CA ASP A 262 8.20 -20.86 -3.56
C ASP A 262 7.78 -22.29 -3.94
N GLY A 263 8.74 -23.17 -4.25
CA GLY A 263 8.52 -24.55 -4.68
C GLY A 263 7.84 -24.69 -6.05
N LYS A 264 7.78 -23.61 -6.84
CA LYS A 264 7.08 -23.57 -8.14
C LYS A 264 8.00 -23.24 -9.31
N HIS A 265 9.13 -22.60 -9.05
CA HIS A 265 10.07 -22.19 -10.07
C HIS A 265 11.47 -22.74 -9.81
N MET A 266 12.25 -22.88 -10.88
CA MET A 266 13.64 -23.31 -10.83
C MET A 266 14.52 -22.29 -11.53
N LEU A 267 15.65 -21.94 -10.93
CA LEU A 267 16.71 -21.16 -11.55
C LEU A 267 17.69 -22.12 -12.22
N VAL A 268 17.98 -21.90 -13.50
CA VAL A 268 19.00 -22.62 -14.25
C VAL A 268 20.08 -21.64 -14.66
N SER A 269 21.33 -21.96 -14.30
CA SER A 269 22.52 -21.30 -14.84
C SER A 269 23.19 -22.24 -15.83
N MET A 270 23.61 -21.71 -16.98
CA MET A 270 24.21 -22.42 -18.09
C MET A 270 25.53 -21.76 -18.48
N LYS A 271 26.59 -22.58 -18.54
CA LYS A 271 27.92 -22.21 -19.01
C LYS A 271 28.33 -23.02 -20.24
#